data_AF-A0A7L2RBJ5-F1
#
_entry.id   AF-A0A7L2RBJ5-F1
#
_cell.length_a   1.000
_cell.length_b   1.000
_cell.length_c   1.000
_cell.angle_alpha   90.00
_cell.angle_beta   90.00
_cell.angle_gamma   90.00
#
_symmetry.space_group_name_H-M   'P 1'
#
loop_
_entity.id
_entity.type
_entity.pdbx_description
1 polymer ?
#
loop_
_entity_poly.entity_id
_entity_poly.type
_entity_poly.pdbx_seq_one_letter_code
_entity_poly.pdbx_strand_id
1 'polypeptide(L)'
;IIGALVLAVGIYAEIERQKYKTLESAFLAPAIILILLGIIMFLVSFVGVLASLRDNLCLLQAFMYILGICLLIELTGGVVALIFRNQTIKFLNDNIRRGIENYYDDLDFKNIMDSVQKQFKCCGGEDYKDWSQNVYHNCGAPGPLACGVPYTCCIRNK
;
A
#
# COMPACT_ATOMS: atom_id res chain seq x y z
N ILE A 1 -9.41 -16.87 -10.38
CA ILE A 1 -10.16 -15.63 -10.73
C ILE A 1 -9.63 -14.43 -9.96
N ILE A 2 -9.71 -14.41 -8.63
CA ILE A 2 -9.23 -13.27 -7.80
C ILE A 2 -7.76 -12.92 -8.11
N GLY A 3 -6.85 -13.89 -8.16
CA GLY A 3 -5.44 -13.63 -8.52
C GLY A 3 -5.26 -12.95 -9.88
N ALA A 4 -6.07 -13.32 -10.89
CA ALA A 4 -6.04 -12.68 -12.20
C ALA A 4 -6.58 -11.24 -12.16
N LEU A 5 -7.62 -10.98 -11.35
CA LEU A 5 -8.13 -9.62 -11.14
C LEU A 5 -7.11 -8.74 -10.44
N VAL A 6 -6.49 -9.24 -9.37
CA VAL A 6 -5.43 -8.53 -8.64
C VAL A 6 -4.25 -8.23 -9.57
N LEU A 7 -3.83 -9.20 -10.39
CA LEU A 7 -2.79 -9.00 -11.40
C LEU A 7 -3.19 -7.93 -12.42
N ALA A 8 -4.42 -7.97 -12.94
CA ALA A 8 -4.90 -6.98 -13.90
C ALA A 8 -4.92 -5.56 -13.30
N VAL A 9 -5.39 -5.41 -12.05
CA VAL A 9 -5.37 -4.13 -11.32
C VAL A 9 -3.94 -3.64 -11.11
N GLY A 10 -3.02 -4.54 -10.71
CA GLY A 10 -1.61 -4.20 -10.53
C GLY A 10 -0.95 -3.72 -11.84
N ILE A 11 -1.19 -4.41 -12.95
CA ILE A 11 -0.69 -4.02 -14.28
C ILE A 11 -1.28 -2.67 -14.71
N TYR A 12 -2.59 -2.48 -14.54
CA TYR A 12 -3.24 -1.22 -14.87
C TYR A 12 -2.65 -0.05 -14.08
N ALA A 13 -2.49 -0.20 -12.76
CA ALA A 13 -1.91 0.81 -11.88
C ALA A 13 -0.44 1.11 -12.23
N GLU A 14 0.34 0.11 -12.64
CA GLU A 14 1.72 0.30 -13.09
C GLU A 14 1.80 1.11 -14.39
N ILE A 15 0.93 0.81 -15.37
CA ILE A 15 0.86 1.53 -16.64
C ILE A 15 0.50 2.99 -16.40
N GLU A 16 -0.49 3.24 -15.54
CA GLU A 16 -0.89 4.60 -15.18
C GLU A 16 0.27 5.33 -14.51
N ARG A 17 0.94 4.71 -13.52
CA ARG A 17 2.12 5.30 -12.87
C ARG A 17 3.24 5.65 -13.86
N GLN A 18 3.54 4.77 -14.82
CA GLN A 18 4.59 5.01 -15.82
C GLN A 18 4.27 6.18 -16.76
N LYS A 19 2.99 6.44 -17.02
CA LYS A 19 2.55 7.56 -17.87
C LYS A 19 2.77 8.93 -17.23
N TYR A 20 2.74 9.00 -15.89
CA TYR A 20 2.84 10.25 -15.13
C TYR A 20 4.21 10.48 -14.46
N LYS A 21 5.14 9.49 -14.47
CA LYS A 21 6.47 9.65 -13.88
C LYS A 21 7.51 10.24 -14.84
N THR A 22 7.92 11.48 -14.56
CA THR A 22 9.27 12.00 -14.82
C THR A 22 10.18 11.71 -13.63
N LEU A 23 11.02 10.69 -13.77
CA LEU A 23 12.20 10.32 -12.97
C LEU A 23 12.08 9.87 -11.50
N GLU A 24 12.76 8.74 -11.27
CA GLU A 24 13.44 8.25 -10.07
C GLU A 24 12.77 8.42 -8.70
N SER A 25 12.14 7.34 -8.27
CA SER A 25 12.29 6.91 -6.88
C SER A 25 11.99 5.42 -6.80
N ALA A 26 13.03 4.66 -6.42
CA ALA A 26 13.04 3.22 -6.21
C ALA A 26 12.31 2.84 -4.91
N PHE A 27 11.10 3.36 -4.71
CA PHE A 27 10.17 2.79 -3.77
C PHE A 27 9.40 1.70 -4.49
N LEU A 28 9.38 0.50 -3.90
CA LEU A 28 8.48 -0.59 -4.28
C LEU A 28 7.05 -0.04 -4.34
N ALA A 29 6.63 0.32 -5.55
CA ALA A 29 5.33 0.93 -5.71
C ALA A 29 4.26 -0.11 -5.35
N PRO A 30 3.17 0.30 -4.68
CA PRO A 30 2.07 -0.60 -4.33
C PRO A 30 1.60 -1.46 -5.52
N ALA A 31 1.64 -0.92 -6.74
CA ALA A 31 1.34 -1.64 -7.97
C ALA A 31 2.26 -2.86 -8.21
N ILE A 32 3.58 -2.75 -7.98
CA ILE A 32 4.52 -3.86 -8.15
C ILE A 32 4.20 -4.99 -7.17
N ILE A 33 3.86 -4.65 -5.92
CA ILE A 33 3.46 -5.63 -4.91
C ILE A 33 2.18 -6.36 -5.34
N LEU A 34 1.18 -5.62 -5.86
CA LEU A 34 -0.06 -6.21 -6.39
C LEU A 34 0.22 -7.16 -7.57
N ILE A 35 1.14 -6.81 -8.47
CA ILE A 35 1.54 -7.67 -9.60
C ILE A 35 2.16 -8.97 -9.09
N LEU A 36 3.16 -8.89 -8.20
CA LEU A 36 3.83 -10.07 -7.66
C LEU A 36 2.85 -10.98 -6.91
N LEU A 37 2.01 -10.40 -6.06
CA LEU A 37 0.99 -11.12 -5.32
C LEU A 37 -0.04 -11.77 -6.26
N GLY A 38 -0.50 -11.04 -7.28
CA GLY A 38 -1.42 -11.56 -8.30
C GLY A 38 -0.85 -12.74 -9.09
N ILE A 39 0.42 -12.68 -9.49
CA ILE A 39 1.11 -13.78 -10.19
C ILE A 39 1.18 -15.02 -9.28
N ILE A 40 1.63 -14.86 -8.04
CA ILE A 40 1.74 -15.99 -7.10
C ILE A 40 0.38 -16.62 -6.87
N MET A 41 -0.65 -15.81 -6.57
CA MET A 41 -2.02 -16.30 -6.37
C MET A 41 -2.55 -17.04 -7.59
N PHE A 42 -2.32 -16.50 -8.79
CA PHE A 42 -2.78 -17.13 -10.03
C PHE A 42 -2.11 -18.48 -10.27
N LEU A 43 -0.78 -18.54 -10.15
CA LEU A 43 -0.01 -19.78 -10.36
C LEU A 43 -0.39 -20.87 -9.35
N VAL A 44 -0.47 -20.53 -8.06
CA VAL A 44 -0.86 -21.47 -7.01
C VAL A 44 -2.27 -22.00 -7.25
N SER A 45 -3.20 -21.11 -7.64
CA SER A 45 -4.58 -21.51 -7.97
C SER A 45 -4.63 -22.40 -9.22
N PHE A 46 -3.85 -22.09 -10.24
CA PHE A 46 -3.81 -22.86 -11.49
C PHE A 46 -3.27 -24.28 -11.24
N VAL A 47 -2.18 -24.40 -10.47
CA VAL A 47 -1.65 -25.69 -10.03
C VAL A 47 -2.69 -26.48 -9.23
N GLY A 48 -3.41 -25.83 -8.32
CA GLY A 48 -4.47 -26.47 -7.54
C GLY A 48 -5.61 -27.02 -8.41
N VAL A 49 -6.08 -26.25 -9.40
CA VAL A 49 -7.12 -26.70 -10.34
C VAL A 49 -6.62 -27.86 -11.20
N LEU A 50 -5.39 -27.79 -11.72
CA LEU A 50 -4.81 -28.90 -12.49
C LEU A 50 -4.59 -30.17 -11.65
N ALA A 51 -4.18 -30.03 -10.39
CA ALA A 51 -4.01 -31.14 -9.45
C ALA A 51 -5.34 -31.88 -9.25
N SER A 52 -6.41 -31.13 -9.04
CA SER A 52 -7.75 -31.68 -8.86
C SER A 52 -8.31 -32.31 -10.14
N LEU A 53 -8.04 -31.74 -11.32
CA LEU A 53 -8.59 -32.26 -12.58
C LEU A 53 -7.86 -33.49 -13.10
N ARG A 54 -6.54 -33.58 -12.90
CA ARG A 54 -5.71 -34.69 -13.39
C ARG A 54 -5.55 -35.83 -12.40
N ASP A 55 -6.15 -35.73 -11.22
CA ASP A 55 -6.04 -36.70 -10.12
C ASP A 55 -4.58 -37.14 -9.87
N ASN A 56 -3.65 -36.18 -9.97
CA ASN A 56 -2.23 -36.43 -9.92
C ASN A 56 -1.70 -36.15 -8.52
N LEU A 57 -1.39 -37.21 -7.77
CA LEU A 57 -0.91 -37.15 -6.39
C LEU A 57 0.37 -36.29 -6.23
N CYS A 58 1.28 -36.31 -7.21
CA CYS A 58 2.49 -35.48 -7.16
C CYS A 58 2.16 -33.99 -7.23
N LEU A 59 1.22 -33.60 -8.11
CA LEU A 59 0.79 -32.21 -8.25
C LEU A 59 -0.02 -31.73 -7.03
N LEU A 60 -0.82 -32.63 -6.44
CA LEU A 60 -1.52 -32.37 -5.19
C LEU A 60 -0.56 -32.18 -4.01
N GLN A 61 0.47 -33.03 -3.89
CA GLN A 61 1.53 -32.87 -2.88
C GLN A 61 2.27 -31.55 -3.05
N ALA A 62 2.66 -31.19 -4.28
CA ALA A 62 3.30 -29.91 -4.55
C ALA A 62 2.43 -28.71 -4.13
N PHE A 63 1.13 -28.74 -4.44
CA PHE A 63 0.18 -27.72 -4.01
C PHE A 63 0.11 -27.60 -2.48
N MET A 64 0.02 -28.73 -1.76
CA MET A 64 -0.01 -28.76 -0.30
C MET A 64 1.28 -28.21 0.32
N TYR A 65 2.45 -28.54 -0.23
CA TYR A 65 3.72 -28.00 0.25
C TYR A 65 3.82 -26.50 0.02
N ILE A 66 3.42 -26.00 -1.15
CA ILE A 66 3.42 -24.56 -1.45
C ILE A 66 2.51 -23.81 -0.46
N LEU A 67 1.30 -24.30 -0.23
CA LEU A 67 0.39 -23.71 0.76
C LEU A 67 0.96 -23.76 2.18
N GLY A 68 1.58 -24.88 2.57
CA GLY A 68 2.22 -25.03 3.87
C GLY A 68 3.35 -24.01 4.06
N ILE A 69 4.19 -23.81 3.05
CA ILE A 69 5.27 -22.81 3.08
C ILE A 69 4.69 -21.40 3.17
N CYS A 70 3.66 -21.06 2.39
CA CYS A 70 2.99 -19.76 2.46
C CYS A 70 2.44 -19.49 3.88
N LEU A 71 1.77 -20.48 4.48
CA LEU A 71 1.24 -20.37 5.84
C LEU A 71 2.34 -20.11 6.87
N LEU A 72 3.47 -20.82 6.76
CA LEU A 72 4.61 -20.62 7.66
C LEU A 72 5.24 -19.23 7.49
N ILE A 73 5.34 -18.73 6.25
CA ILE A 73 5.83 -17.38 5.96
C ILE A 73 4.87 -16.33 6.55
N GLU A 74 3.56 -16.48 6.33
CA GLU A 74 2.54 -15.56 6.86
C GLU A 74 2.54 -15.54 8.40
N LEU A 75 2.61 -16.71 9.05
CA LEU A 75 2.68 -16.81 10.50
C LEU A 75 3.95 -16.15 11.03
N THR A 76 5.11 -16.45 10.44
CA THR A 76 6.39 -15.88 10.86
C THR A 76 6.39 -14.36 10.65
N GLY A 77 5.90 -13.89 9.50
CA GLY A 77 5.75 -12.47 9.20
C GLY A 77 4.82 -11.76 10.18
N GLY A 78 3.70 -12.38 10.53
CA GLY A 78 2.76 -11.87 11.54
C GLY A 78 3.40 -11.75 12.93
N VAL A 79 4.13 -12.78 13.37
CA VAL A 79 4.85 -12.75 14.66
C VAL A 79 5.92 -11.66 14.67
N VAL A 80 6.71 -11.54 13.60
CA VAL A 80 7.73 -10.48 13.46
C VAL A 80 7.07 -9.10 13.49
N ALA A 81 5.97 -8.89 12.77
CA ALA A 81 5.24 -7.63 12.76
C ALA A 81 4.70 -7.25 14.16
N LEU A 82 4.30 -8.23 14.96
CA LEU A 82 3.86 -8.00 16.34
C LEU A 82 5.02 -7.64 17.27
N ILE A 83 6.14 -8.36 17.20
CA ILE A 83 7.34 -8.08 18.01
C ILE A 83 7.88 -6.69 17.71
N PHE A 84 7.96 -6.32 16.43
CA PHE A 84 8.52 -5.05 15.98
C PHE A 84 7.46 -3.97 15.74
N ARG A 85 6.26 -4.10 16.33
CA ARG A 85 5.11 -3.20 16.11
C ARG A 85 5.48 -1.72 16.18
N ASN A 86 6.22 -1.31 17.22
CA ASN A 86 6.60 0.09 17.40
C ASN A 86 7.53 0.59 16.30
N GLN A 87 8.46 -0.26 15.82
CA GLN A 87 9.34 0.08 14.72
C GLN A 87 8.58 0.12 13.39
N THR A 88 7.64 -0.80 13.17
CA THR A 88 6.78 -0.81 11.99
C THR A 88 5.90 0.44 11.92
N ILE A 89 5.27 0.84 13.03
CA ILE A 89 4.45 2.06 13.11
C ILE A 89 5.33 3.29 12.86
N LYS A 90 6.50 3.37 13.50
CA LYS A 90 7.43 4.48 13.29
C LYS A 90 7.88 4.59 11.83
N PHE A 91 8.25 3.47 11.23
CA PHE A 91 8.61 3.41 9.82
C PHE A 91 7.45 3.88 8.93
N LEU A 92 6.23 3.45 9.21
CA LEU A 92 5.05 3.89 8.47
C LEU A 92 4.83 5.42 8.61
N ASN A 93 4.86 5.94 9.83
CA ASN A 93 4.68 7.38 10.10
C ASN A 93 5.77 8.22 9.42
N ASP A 94 7.04 7.78 9.46
CA ASP A 94 8.14 8.45 8.77
C ASP A 94 7.93 8.50 7.25
N ASN A 95 7.39 7.43 6.64
CA ASN A 95 7.06 7.40 5.22
C ASN A 95 5.87 8.31 4.89
N ILE A 96 4.82 8.32 5.73
CA ILE A 96 3.68 9.24 5.56
C ILE A 96 4.17 10.69 5.63
N ARG A 97 5.04 11.01 6.58
CA ARG A 97 5.58 12.36 6.75
C ARG A 97 6.39 12.81 5.53
N ARG A 98 7.21 11.93 4.95
CA ARG A 98 7.89 12.21 3.66
C ARG A 98 6.92 12.38 2.50
N GLY A 99 5.82 11.61 2.49
CA GLY A 99 4.76 11.79 1.49
C GLY A 99 4.05 13.14 1.63
N ILE A 100 3.83 13.60 2.87
CA ILE A 100 3.21 14.90 3.17
C ILE A 100 4.05 16.06 2.61
N GLU A 101 5.39 15.98 2.63
CA GLU A 101 6.26 16.98 2.02
C GLU A 101 5.91 17.21 0.53
N ASN A 102 5.65 16.14 -0.21
CA ASN A 102 5.33 16.15 -1.65
C ASN A 102 3.82 16.05 -1.94
N TYR A 103 2.95 16.35 -0.97
CA TYR A 103 1.51 16.15 -1.08
C TYR A 103 0.84 16.86 -2.27
N TYR A 104 1.38 18.00 -2.73
CA TYR A 104 0.85 18.71 -3.89
C TYR A 104 1.52 18.32 -5.21
N ASP A 105 2.67 17.65 -5.14
CA ASP A 105 3.46 17.25 -6.31
C ASP A 105 3.16 15.80 -6.73
N ASP A 106 2.82 14.93 -5.76
CA ASP A 106 2.42 13.54 -5.99
C ASP A 106 0.89 13.40 -5.90
N LEU A 107 0.25 13.37 -7.07
CA LEU A 107 -1.21 13.23 -7.18
C LEU A 107 -1.72 11.88 -6.67
N ASP A 108 -0.93 10.81 -6.81
CA ASP A 108 -1.30 9.47 -6.35
C ASP A 108 -1.31 9.43 -4.83
N PHE A 109 -0.23 9.93 -4.21
CA PHE A 109 -0.15 10.05 -2.75
C PHE A 109 -1.27 10.94 -2.22
N LYS A 110 -1.52 12.09 -2.87
CA LYS A 110 -2.61 13.01 -2.51
C LYS A 110 -3.96 12.31 -2.47
N ASN A 111 -4.32 11.60 -3.54
CA ASN A 111 -5.60 10.92 -3.66
C ASN A 111 -5.77 9.82 -2.61
N ILE A 112 -4.71 9.05 -2.35
CA ILE A 112 -4.68 8.02 -1.30
C ILE A 112 -4.83 8.66 0.08
N MET A 113 -4.03 9.67 0.39
CA MET A 113 -4.05 10.36 1.69
C MET A 113 -5.40 11.01 1.95
N ASP A 114 -5.98 11.70 0.96
CA ASP A 114 -7.32 12.30 1.07
C ASP A 114 -8.40 11.25 1.33
N SER A 115 -8.29 10.08 0.70
CA SER A 115 -9.23 8.97 0.88
C SER A 115 -9.09 8.35 2.27
N VAL A 116 -7.86 8.09 2.71
CA VAL A 116 -7.54 7.55 4.04
C VAL A 116 -8.07 8.49 5.13
N GLN A 117 -7.75 9.77 5.05
CA GLN A 117 -8.17 10.75 6.05
C GLN A 117 -9.70 10.89 6.13
N LYS A 118 -10.38 10.94 4.98
CA LYS A 118 -11.85 10.97 4.93
C LYS A 118 -12.48 9.69 5.49
N GLN A 119 -11.95 8.52 5.10
CA GLN A 119 -12.53 7.23 5.44
C GLN A 119 -12.32 6.89 6.92
N PHE A 120 -11.11 7.10 7.43
CA PHE A 120 -10.73 6.76 8.80
C PHE A 120 -10.88 7.92 9.78
N LYS A 121 -11.28 9.12 9.30
CA LYS A 121 -11.45 10.34 10.12
C LYS A 121 -10.18 10.69 10.90
N CYS A 122 -9.02 10.47 10.30
CA CYS A 122 -7.71 10.77 10.86
C CYS A 122 -7.06 11.96 10.14
N CYS A 123 -5.99 12.50 10.72
CA CYS A 123 -5.22 13.59 10.12
C CYS A 123 -3.72 13.42 10.41
N GLY A 124 -2.89 13.52 9.39
CA GLY A 124 -1.46 13.21 9.47
C GLY A 124 -1.17 11.71 9.51
N GLY A 125 0.07 11.34 9.85
CA GLY A 125 0.47 9.96 10.09
C GLY A 125 0.33 9.59 11.57
N GLU A 126 0.86 10.44 12.44
CA GLU A 126 0.75 10.32 13.90
C GLU A 126 -0.16 11.40 14.49
N ASP A 127 -0.01 12.64 14.02
CA ASP A 127 -0.76 13.81 14.51
C ASP A 127 -1.00 14.82 13.37
N TYR A 128 -1.99 15.69 13.52
CA TYR A 128 -2.28 16.74 12.54
C TYR A 128 -1.08 17.69 12.32
N LYS A 129 -0.17 17.74 13.30
CA LYS A 129 1.07 18.52 13.24
C LYS A 129 2.04 18.03 12.17
N ASP A 130 1.90 16.81 11.67
CA ASP A 130 2.73 16.29 10.58
C ASP A 130 2.61 17.16 9.32
N TRP A 131 1.49 17.84 9.13
CA TRP A 131 1.29 18.80 8.04
C TRP A 131 2.24 20.00 8.08
N SER A 132 2.85 20.31 9.23
CA SER A 132 3.87 21.36 9.32
C SER A 132 5.12 21.09 8.48
N GLN A 133 5.34 19.83 8.06
CA GLN A 133 6.45 19.47 7.17
C GLN A 133 6.19 19.87 5.71
N ASN A 134 4.93 20.08 5.33
CA ASN A 134 4.59 20.54 3.99
C ASN A 134 4.83 22.05 3.86
N VAL A 135 5.42 22.47 2.74
CA VAL A 135 5.82 23.87 2.50
C VAL A 135 4.66 24.86 2.55
N TYR A 136 3.45 24.42 2.19
CA TYR A 136 2.25 25.27 2.14
C TYR A 136 1.52 25.34 3.49
N HIS A 137 1.67 24.30 4.32
CA HIS A 137 0.99 24.16 5.61
C HIS A 137 1.86 24.56 6.80
N ASN A 138 3.18 24.68 6.60
CA ASN A 138 4.08 25.27 7.57
C ASN A 138 3.60 26.69 7.96
N CYS A 139 3.67 27.02 9.26
CA CYS A 139 3.31 28.34 9.79
C CYS A 139 4.15 29.50 9.22
N GLY A 140 5.35 29.22 8.71
CA GLY A 140 6.18 30.21 8.02
C GLY A 140 5.78 30.48 6.57
N ALA A 141 4.78 29.77 6.03
CA ALA A 141 4.37 29.91 4.64
C ALA A 141 3.61 31.22 4.39
N PRO A 142 3.80 31.90 3.24
CA PRO A 142 3.15 33.18 2.94
C PRO A 142 1.68 33.05 2.48
N GLY A 143 1.05 31.88 2.64
CA GLY A 143 -0.26 31.56 2.06
C GLY A 143 -1.38 31.35 3.09
N PRO A 144 -2.66 31.34 2.67
CA PRO A 144 -3.81 31.11 3.55
C PRO A 144 -3.87 29.69 4.13
N LEU A 145 -3.04 28.78 3.63
CA LEU A 145 -2.91 27.40 4.10
C LEU A 145 -1.92 27.27 5.27
N ALA A 146 -1.16 28.33 5.59
CA ALA A 146 -0.16 28.36 6.65
C ALA A 146 -0.79 28.04 8.02
N CYS A 147 -0.08 27.24 8.83
CA CYS A 147 -0.59 26.66 10.08
C CYS A 147 -1.87 25.82 9.93
N GLY A 148 -2.33 25.56 8.70
CA GLY A 148 -3.53 24.80 8.41
C GLY A 148 -3.24 23.34 8.11
N VAL A 149 -4.31 22.58 7.91
CA VAL A 149 -4.29 21.21 7.41
C VAL A 149 -5.21 21.10 6.19
N PRO A 150 -5.09 20.07 5.35
CA PRO A 150 -6.02 19.87 4.25
C PRO A 150 -7.47 19.72 4.71
N TYR A 151 -8.39 20.08 3.82
CA TYR A 151 -9.83 20.01 4.07
C TYR A 151 -10.33 18.60 4.44
N THR A 152 -9.58 17.56 4.10
CA THR A 152 -9.85 16.15 4.40
C THR A 152 -9.63 15.78 5.86
N CYS A 153 -8.84 16.56 6.59
CA CYS A 153 -8.72 16.47 8.05
C CYS A 153 -9.92 17.07 8.80
N CYS A 154 -10.77 17.87 8.15
CA CYS A 154 -11.89 18.53 8.82
C CYS A 154 -13.07 17.56 8.95
N ILE A 155 -13.49 17.29 10.20
CA ILE A 155 -14.69 16.50 10.47
C ILE A 155 -15.93 17.33 10.11
N ARG A 156 -16.64 16.93 9.06
CA ARG A 156 -17.95 17.50 8.73
C ARG A 156 -19.02 16.74 9.52
N ASN A 157 -19.54 17.37 10.57
CA ASN A 157 -20.76 16.88 11.21
C ASN A 157 -21.92 17.14 10.24
N LYS A 158 -22.61 16.07 9.83
CA LYS A 158 -23.90 16.15 9.14
C LYS A 158 -25.02 16.27 10.16
#